data_AF-A0A949AIU9-F1
#
_entry.id   AF-A0A949AIU9-F1
#
_cell.length_a   1.000
_cell.length_b   1.000
_cell.length_c   1.000
_cell.angle_alpha   90.00
_cell.angle_beta   90.00
_cell.angle_gamma   90.00
#
_symmetry.space_group_name_H-M   'P 1'
#
loop_
_entity.id
_entity.type
_entity.pdbx_description
1 polymer ?
#
loop_
_entity_poly.entity_id
_entity_poly.type
_entity_poly.pdbx_seq_one_letter_code
_entity_poly.pdbx_strand_id
1 'polypeptide(L)'
;MSISEKIDSYWEDIKGFGGDRHIAKKILFCYYPEKIIPAYKTEDLEELTEALDLDYREKSREEYKEEYDLLSVGQKFELFNNLFLSFKNQHPQLKNFDNGLFVGFLYTSFPVSRIIDKQTNRAGPGRKFKPFSPFGLVSEPKYEQEVVFLFSKFHIKLGFPLITKIAPAFPDAEALDEKGRHKKIEFEVMSSDFISHGHNSKDCDYIICWEDNLTEEQKKRKELPQVISLKEELGK
;
A
#
# COMPACT_ATOMS: atom_id res chain seq x y z
N MET A 1 16.58 23.35 -19.95
CA MET A 1 15.34 23.47 -19.18
C MET A 1 15.06 22.18 -18.44
N SER A 2 14.81 22.26 -17.14
CA SER A 2 14.37 21.16 -16.27
C SER A 2 12.97 20.66 -16.66
N ILE A 3 12.51 19.57 -16.06
CA ILE A 3 11.13 19.09 -16.23
C ILE A 3 10.17 20.09 -15.58
N SER A 4 10.52 20.60 -14.39
CA SER A 4 9.74 21.62 -13.69
C SER A 4 9.53 22.88 -14.53
N GLU A 5 10.59 23.45 -15.10
CA GLU A 5 10.51 24.63 -15.99
C GLU A 5 9.60 24.41 -17.20
N LYS A 6 9.62 23.19 -17.79
CA LYS A 6 8.73 22.85 -18.91
C LYS A 6 7.27 22.73 -18.49
N ILE A 7 6.99 22.25 -17.30
CA ILE A 7 5.62 22.05 -16.79
C ILE A 7 5.02 23.36 -16.25
N ASP A 8 5.85 24.20 -15.64
CA ASP A 8 5.46 25.49 -15.08
C ASP A 8 5.55 26.65 -16.07
N SER A 9 5.82 26.36 -17.35
CA SER A 9 5.69 27.33 -18.43
C SER A 9 4.26 27.90 -18.51
N TYR A 10 4.05 28.95 -19.32
CA TYR A 10 2.80 29.72 -19.45
C TYR A 10 1.62 28.96 -20.11
N TRP A 11 1.38 27.72 -19.69
CA TRP A 11 0.28 26.88 -20.16
C TRP A 11 -1.09 27.42 -19.78
N GLU A 12 -1.19 28.32 -18.79
CA GLU A 12 -2.45 28.99 -18.43
C GLU A 12 -2.99 29.89 -19.53
N ASP A 13 -2.11 30.40 -20.39
CA ASP A 13 -2.50 31.22 -21.54
C ASP A 13 -3.30 30.40 -22.57
N ILE A 14 -3.23 29.06 -22.49
CA ILE A 14 -4.00 28.14 -23.32
C ILE A 14 -5.16 27.57 -22.50
N LYS A 15 -6.38 27.91 -22.92
CA LYS A 15 -7.61 27.43 -22.27
C LYS A 15 -7.62 25.90 -22.13
N GLY A 16 -7.77 25.43 -20.89
CA GLY A 16 -7.83 23.99 -20.56
C GLY A 16 -6.48 23.32 -20.29
N PHE A 17 -5.37 24.05 -20.41
CA PHE A 17 -4.01 23.58 -20.08
C PHE A 17 -3.57 24.06 -18.67
N GLY A 18 -4.45 24.80 -18.00
CA GLY A 18 -4.39 25.22 -16.60
C GLY A 18 -4.37 24.08 -15.56
N GLY A 19 -4.16 24.43 -14.30
CA GLY A 19 -4.32 23.51 -13.16
C GLY A 19 -3.17 22.51 -13.02
N ASP A 20 -3.50 21.22 -12.95
CA ASP A 20 -2.52 20.14 -12.70
C ASP A 20 -1.64 19.79 -13.92
N ARG A 21 -1.64 20.64 -14.96
CA ARG A 21 -0.75 20.54 -16.13
C ARG A 21 -0.77 19.18 -16.85
N HIS A 22 -1.89 18.47 -16.83
CA HIS A 22 -2.02 17.14 -17.41
C HIS A 22 -1.55 17.06 -18.87
N ILE A 23 -1.88 18.07 -19.68
CA ILE A 23 -1.53 18.08 -21.11
C ILE A 23 -0.02 18.32 -21.28
N ALA A 24 0.58 19.24 -20.52
CA ALA A 24 2.02 19.48 -20.55
C ALA A 24 2.80 18.20 -20.18
N LYS A 25 2.38 17.51 -19.11
CA LYS A 25 2.99 16.24 -18.68
C LYS A 25 2.89 15.15 -19.77
N LYS A 26 1.74 15.04 -20.46
CA LYS A 26 1.55 14.12 -21.61
C LYS A 26 2.42 14.47 -22.80
N ILE A 27 2.52 15.75 -23.16
CA ILE A 27 3.40 16.21 -24.24
C ILE A 27 4.84 15.81 -23.91
N LEU A 28 5.29 16.07 -22.68
CA LEU A 28 6.63 15.69 -22.25
C LEU A 28 6.89 14.19 -22.35
N PHE A 29 5.92 13.35 -21.97
CA PHE A 29 6.02 11.90 -22.16
C PHE A 29 6.17 11.52 -23.63
N CYS A 30 5.38 12.10 -24.54
CA CYS A 30 5.47 11.80 -25.97
C CYS A 30 6.85 12.14 -26.56
N TYR A 31 7.47 13.23 -26.11
CA TYR A 31 8.80 13.64 -26.59
C TYR A 31 9.96 12.93 -25.87
N TYR A 32 9.77 12.52 -24.62
CA TYR A 32 10.82 11.95 -23.78
C TYR A 32 10.33 10.69 -23.03
N PRO A 33 9.88 9.64 -23.74
CA PRO A 33 9.24 8.48 -23.12
C PRO A 33 10.15 7.73 -22.15
N GLU A 34 11.47 7.76 -22.37
CA GLU A 34 12.46 7.13 -21.48
C GLU A 34 12.74 7.94 -20.20
N LYS A 35 12.41 9.23 -20.18
CA LYS A 35 12.73 10.15 -19.06
C LYS A 35 11.51 10.58 -18.25
N ILE A 36 10.32 10.30 -18.75
CA ILE A 36 9.06 10.76 -18.17
C ILE A 36 8.18 9.55 -17.89
N ILE A 37 7.62 9.48 -16.69
CA ILE A 37 6.60 8.47 -16.37
C ILE A 37 5.23 8.92 -16.91
N PRO A 38 4.43 8.04 -17.53
CA PRO A 38 3.10 8.37 -18.03
C PRO A 38 2.01 8.37 -16.93
N ALA A 39 2.27 8.99 -15.79
CA ALA A 39 1.34 9.19 -14.68
C ALA A 39 1.16 10.68 -14.43
N TYR A 40 -0.05 11.22 -14.71
CA TYR A 40 -0.19 12.66 -14.95
C TYR A 40 -0.86 13.43 -13.83
N LYS A 41 -1.69 12.77 -13.01
CA LYS A 41 -2.44 13.43 -11.94
C LYS A 41 -1.59 13.44 -10.66
N THR A 42 -1.36 14.61 -10.07
CA THR A 42 -0.48 14.76 -8.91
C THR A 42 -0.99 13.96 -7.70
N GLU A 43 -2.31 13.96 -7.45
CA GLU A 43 -2.94 13.15 -6.40
C GLU A 43 -2.66 11.65 -6.58
N ASP A 44 -2.69 11.13 -7.83
CA ASP A 44 -2.37 9.73 -8.07
C ASP A 44 -0.88 9.45 -7.77
N LEU A 45 0.03 10.40 -8.04
CA LEU A 45 1.46 10.26 -7.76
C LEU A 45 1.74 10.23 -6.26
N GLU A 46 1.05 11.09 -5.48
CA GLU A 46 1.11 11.10 -4.01
C GLU A 46 0.72 9.73 -3.43
N GLU A 47 -0.46 9.22 -3.81
CA GLU A 47 -0.96 7.90 -3.36
C GLU A 47 0.00 6.76 -3.74
N LEU A 48 0.57 6.80 -4.94
CA LEU A 48 1.52 5.79 -5.39
C LEU A 48 2.85 5.89 -4.65
N THR A 49 3.35 7.08 -4.32
CA THR A 49 4.56 7.22 -3.51
C THR A 49 4.35 6.74 -2.08
N GLU A 50 3.19 7.02 -1.47
CA GLU A 50 2.83 6.51 -0.15
C GLU A 50 2.76 4.97 -0.16
N ALA A 51 2.14 4.38 -1.20
CA ALA A 51 2.04 2.93 -1.34
C ALA A 51 3.40 2.22 -1.53
N LEU A 52 4.40 2.94 -2.06
CA LEU A 52 5.76 2.45 -2.24
C LEU A 52 6.71 2.82 -1.10
N ASP A 53 6.20 3.47 -0.05
CA ASP A 53 7.00 3.98 1.07
C ASP A 53 8.15 4.91 0.63
N LEU A 54 7.86 5.80 -0.34
CA LEU A 54 8.80 6.80 -0.84
C LEU A 54 8.53 8.16 -0.17
N ASP A 55 9.42 8.60 0.73
CA ASP A 55 9.28 9.88 1.43
C ASP A 55 9.59 11.08 0.52
N TYR A 56 8.57 11.50 -0.23
CA TYR A 56 8.65 12.68 -1.09
C TYR A 56 8.70 14.00 -0.31
N ARG A 57 8.34 14.03 0.98
CA ARG A 57 8.37 15.24 1.82
C ARG A 57 9.78 15.52 2.31
N GLU A 58 10.50 14.48 2.74
CA GLU A 58 11.93 14.60 3.00
C GLU A 58 12.67 14.98 1.71
N LYS A 59 12.35 14.30 0.61
CA LYS A 59 12.98 14.56 -0.69
C LYS A 59 12.77 15.99 -1.20
N SER A 60 11.61 16.59 -0.95
CA SER A 60 11.38 18.00 -1.31
C SER A 60 12.34 18.95 -0.57
N ARG A 61 12.53 18.74 0.74
CA ARG A 61 13.46 19.52 1.56
C ARG A 61 14.91 19.31 1.13
N GLU A 62 15.26 18.10 0.69
CA GLU A 62 16.60 17.81 0.20
C GLU A 62 16.91 18.52 -1.12
N GLU A 63 16.06 18.32 -2.14
CA GLU A 63 16.30 18.73 -3.53
C GLU A 63 15.95 20.20 -3.78
N TYR A 64 14.84 20.67 -3.22
CA TYR A 64 14.29 22.01 -3.49
C TYR A 64 14.50 22.99 -2.34
N LYS A 65 14.99 22.53 -1.17
CA LYS A 65 15.13 23.33 0.06
C LYS A 65 13.82 23.99 0.49
N GLU A 66 12.70 23.31 0.22
CA GLU A 66 11.36 23.82 0.43
C GLU A 66 10.40 22.71 0.87
N GLU A 67 9.36 23.08 1.62
CA GLU A 67 8.31 22.14 2.01
C GLU A 67 7.48 21.71 0.79
N TYR A 68 7.11 20.43 0.74
CA TYR A 68 6.39 19.85 -0.39
C TYR A 68 5.15 20.66 -0.80
N ASP A 69 4.39 21.13 0.17
CA ASP A 69 3.12 21.82 -0.07
C ASP A 69 3.31 23.18 -0.77
N LEU A 70 4.51 23.76 -0.69
CA LEU A 70 4.88 25.03 -1.31
C LEU A 70 5.49 24.87 -2.72
N LEU A 71 5.79 23.64 -3.15
CA LEU A 71 6.30 23.37 -4.49
C LEU A 71 5.26 23.67 -5.58
N SER A 72 5.73 24.16 -6.72
CA SER A 72 4.93 24.29 -7.94
C SER A 72 4.48 22.93 -8.49
N VAL A 73 3.50 22.92 -9.40
CA VAL A 73 3.04 21.67 -10.05
C VAL A 73 4.18 20.98 -10.82
N GLY A 74 5.03 21.75 -11.49
CA GLY A 74 6.19 21.22 -12.21
C GLY A 74 7.26 20.68 -11.28
N GLN A 75 7.55 21.34 -10.16
CA GLN A 75 8.47 20.84 -9.14
C GLN A 75 7.96 19.55 -8.51
N LYS A 76 6.69 19.49 -8.12
CA LYS A 76 6.06 18.26 -7.60
C LYS A 76 6.17 17.12 -8.62
N PHE A 77 5.84 17.38 -9.88
CA PHE A 77 5.93 16.35 -10.91
C PHE A 77 7.37 15.89 -11.15
N GLU A 78 8.34 16.81 -11.19
CA GLU A 78 9.75 16.48 -11.39
C GLU A 78 10.29 15.64 -10.22
N LEU A 79 9.96 16.03 -8.98
CA LEU A 79 10.26 15.27 -7.77
C LEU A 79 9.74 13.83 -7.88
N PHE A 80 8.45 13.65 -8.16
CA PHE A 80 7.85 12.33 -8.30
C PHE A 80 8.46 11.54 -9.45
N ASN A 81 8.65 12.16 -10.62
CA ASN A 81 9.26 11.51 -11.77
C ASN A 81 10.64 10.95 -11.42
N ASN A 82 11.46 11.71 -10.69
CA ASN A 82 12.78 11.28 -10.25
C ASN A 82 12.71 10.13 -9.23
N LEU A 83 11.82 10.22 -8.24
CA LEU A 83 11.60 9.17 -7.25
C LEU A 83 11.19 7.85 -7.92
N PHE A 84 10.20 7.88 -8.81
CA PHE A 84 9.72 6.69 -9.51
C PHE A 84 10.76 6.08 -10.44
N LEU A 85 11.51 6.90 -11.20
CA LEU A 85 12.58 6.39 -12.05
C LEU A 85 13.74 5.81 -11.23
N SER A 86 14.10 6.45 -10.12
CA SER A 86 15.11 5.94 -9.19
C SER A 86 14.68 4.58 -8.64
N PHE A 87 13.46 4.49 -8.10
CA PHE A 87 12.87 3.25 -7.61
C PHE A 87 12.90 2.15 -8.68
N LYS A 88 12.36 2.43 -9.88
CA LYS A 88 12.35 1.48 -11.00
C LYS A 88 13.76 0.96 -11.34
N ASN A 89 14.74 1.85 -11.43
CA ASN A 89 16.10 1.51 -11.86
C ASN A 89 16.90 0.75 -10.78
N GLN A 90 16.59 0.93 -9.50
CA GLN A 90 17.20 0.20 -8.40
C GLN A 90 16.74 -1.27 -8.33
N HIS A 91 15.57 -1.60 -8.91
CA HIS A 91 14.99 -2.94 -8.84
C HIS A 91 15.35 -3.78 -10.09
N PRO A 92 16.04 -4.93 -9.95
CA PRO A 92 16.49 -5.74 -11.10
C PRO A 92 15.38 -6.20 -12.05
N GLN A 93 14.17 -6.40 -11.53
CA GLN A 93 13.00 -6.85 -12.31
C GLN A 93 12.33 -5.67 -13.05
N LEU A 94 12.37 -4.47 -12.49
CA LEU A 94 11.66 -3.29 -13.00
C LEU A 94 12.50 -2.44 -13.96
N LYS A 95 13.84 -2.44 -13.80
CA LYS A 95 14.75 -1.59 -14.58
C LYS A 95 14.61 -1.74 -16.10
N ASN A 96 14.19 -2.92 -16.56
CA ASN A 96 14.04 -3.24 -17.99
C ASN A 96 12.64 -2.93 -18.54
N PHE A 97 11.70 -2.51 -17.69
CA PHE A 97 10.37 -2.12 -18.16
C PHE A 97 10.49 -0.80 -18.92
N ASP A 98 9.72 -0.60 -19.98
CA ASP A 98 9.49 0.77 -20.45
C ASP A 98 8.64 1.54 -19.41
N ASN A 99 8.68 2.87 -19.46
CA ASN A 99 8.00 3.68 -18.44
C ASN A 99 6.46 3.50 -18.48
N GLY A 100 5.89 3.14 -19.64
CA GLY A 100 4.48 2.79 -19.77
C GLY A 100 4.12 1.51 -19.05
N LEU A 101 4.88 0.43 -19.28
CA LEU A 101 4.70 -0.84 -18.60
C LEU A 101 4.92 -0.70 -17.08
N PHE A 102 5.93 0.04 -16.66
CA PHE A 102 6.20 0.32 -15.25
C PHE A 102 5.03 1.04 -14.57
N VAL A 103 4.51 2.12 -15.15
CA VAL A 103 3.34 2.82 -14.59
C VAL A 103 2.10 1.95 -14.62
N GLY A 104 1.89 1.15 -15.69
CA GLY A 104 0.78 0.19 -15.76
C GLY A 104 0.84 -0.84 -14.62
N PHE A 105 2.03 -1.35 -14.31
CA PHE A 105 2.27 -2.22 -13.16
C PHE A 105 1.94 -1.53 -11.84
N LEU A 106 2.36 -0.28 -11.65
CA LEU A 106 2.06 0.48 -10.42
C LEU A 106 0.55 0.60 -10.21
N TYR A 107 -0.20 1.09 -11.20
CA TYR A 107 -1.66 1.23 -11.08
C TYR A 107 -2.42 -0.10 -10.93
N THR A 108 -1.84 -1.20 -11.41
CA THR A 108 -2.43 -2.54 -11.26
C THR A 108 -2.19 -3.09 -9.85
N SER A 109 -1.00 -2.85 -9.30
CA SER A 109 -0.59 -3.37 -7.99
C SER A 109 -1.09 -2.50 -6.84
N PHE A 110 -1.18 -1.20 -7.08
CA PHE A 110 -1.56 -0.17 -6.10
C PHE A 110 -2.68 0.71 -6.69
N PRO A 111 -3.93 0.23 -6.70
CA PRO A 111 -5.04 0.97 -7.27
C PRO A 111 -5.32 2.23 -6.45
N VAL A 112 -5.11 3.40 -7.06
CA VAL A 112 -5.38 4.71 -6.44
C VAL A 112 -6.88 4.95 -6.24
N SER A 113 -7.21 5.78 -5.26
CA SER A 113 -8.57 6.12 -4.83
C SER A 113 -9.45 6.55 -5.99
N ARG A 114 -8.94 7.35 -6.93
CA ARG A 114 -9.67 7.76 -8.13
C ARG A 114 -10.14 6.59 -9.00
N ILE A 115 -9.34 5.53 -9.13
CA ILE A 115 -9.70 4.34 -9.92
C ILE A 115 -10.73 3.53 -9.16
N ILE A 116 -10.52 3.33 -7.86
CA ILE A 116 -11.47 2.67 -6.95
C ILE A 116 -12.83 3.38 -7.02
N ASP A 117 -12.85 4.69 -6.84
CA ASP A 117 -14.05 5.53 -6.92
C ASP A 117 -14.75 5.42 -8.27
N LYS A 118 -14.03 5.36 -9.40
CA LYS A 118 -14.66 5.18 -10.71
C LYS A 118 -15.29 3.80 -10.88
N GLN A 119 -14.72 2.77 -10.24
CA GLN A 119 -15.26 1.42 -10.26
C GLN A 119 -16.50 1.30 -9.35
N THR A 120 -16.47 1.92 -8.17
CA THR A 120 -17.57 1.89 -7.20
C THR A 120 -18.72 2.83 -7.59
N ASN A 121 -18.44 4.02 -8.12
CA ASN A 121 -19.45 4.99 -8.56
C ASN A 121 -20.17 4.63 -9.88
N ARG A 122 -19.90 3.46 -10.47
CA ARG A 122 -20.83 2.88 -11.46
C ARG A 122 -22.18 2.52 -10.80
N ALA A 123 -22.24 2.43 -9.48
CA ALA A 123 -23.44 2.23 -8.68
C ALA A 123 -23.98 3.56 -8.10
N GLY A 124 -24.50 4.46 -8.94
CA GLY A 124 -25.27 5.64 -8.50
C GLY A 124 -24.52 6.64 -7.60
N PRO A 125 -25.22 7.65 -7.04
CA PRO A 125 -24.61 8.64 -6.15
C PRO A 125 -24.38 8.01 -4.77
N GLY A 126 -23.43 7.08 -4.69
CA GLY A 126 -22.96 6.45 -3.47
C GLY A 126 -21.85 7.26 -2.82
N ARG A 127 -21.81 7.27 -1.49
CA ARG A 127 -20.75 7.83 -0.64
C ARG A 127 -19.35 7.65 -1.27
N LYS A 128 -18.55 8.72 -1.34
CA LYS A 128 -17.11 8.62 -1.62
C LYS A 128 -16.50 7.68 -0.56
N PHE A 129 -16.00 6.53 -0.99
CA PHE A 129 -15.35 5.58 -0.09
C PHE A 129 -13.87 5.89 -0.11
N LYS A 130 -13.36 6.58 0.92
CA LYS A 130 -11.91 6.64 1.14
C LYS A 130 -11.50 5.26 1.66
N PRO A 131 -10.66 4.48 0.95
CA PRO A 131 -10.17 3.22 1.48
C PRO A 131 -9.50 3.47 2.84
N PHE A 132 -9.77 2.60 3.80
CA PHE A 132 -8.97 2.54 5.01
C PHE A 132 -7.64 1.89 4.62
N SER A 133 -6.64 2.74 4.35
CA SER A 133 -5.25 2.35 4.05
C SER A 133 -5.09 1.57 2.72
N PRO A 134 -3.86 1.39 2.18
CA PRO A 134 -3.53 0.45 1.09
C PRO A 134 -4.05 -1.00 1.26
N PHE A 135 -4.63 -1.35 2.41
CA PHE A 135 -5.10 -2.69 2.73
C PHE A 135 -6.35 -3.14 1.95
N GLY A 136 -7.07 -2.21 1.33
CA GLY A 136 -8.24 -2.52 0.49
C GLY A 136 -9.51 -2.88 1.28
N LEU A 137 -9.58 -2.43 2.54
CA LEU A 137 -10.82 -2.40 3.34
C LEU A 137 -11.31 -0.95 3.45
N VAL A 138 -12.59 -0.77 3.78
CA VAL A 138 -13.21 0.55 3.96
C VAL A 138 -13.09 1.04 5.42
N SER A 139 -12.83 0.12 6.35
CA SER A 139 -12.67 0.37 7.78
C SER A 139 -11.73 -0.68 8.39
N GLU A 140 -11.38 -0.50 9.66
CA GLU A 140 -10.73 -1.55 10.45
C GLU A 140 -11.54 -2.86 10.41
N PRO A 141 -10.88 -4.03 10.42
CA PRO A 141 -11.51 -5.35 10.58
C PRO A 141 -12.44 -5.40 11.78
N LYS A 142 -13.63 -5.95 11.56
CA LYS A 142 -14.65 -6.22 12.58
C LYS A 142 -14.98 -7.70 12.69
N TYR A 143 -14.53 -8.49 11.72
CA TYR A 143 -14.76 -9.93 11.66
C TYR A 143 -13.47 -10.69 11.32
N GLU A 144 -13.34 -11.92 11.80
CA GLU A 144 -12.18 -12.81 11.54
C GLU A 144 -11.90 -12.96 10.05
N GLN A 145 -12.93 -13.05 9.21
CA GLN A 145 -12.76 -13.17 7.76
C GLN A 145 -12.03 -11.98 7.12
N GLU A 146 -12.16 -10.78 7.70
CA GLU A 146 -11.41 -9.61 7.26
C GLU A 146 -9.93 -9.71 7.68
N VAL A 147 -9.65 -10.34 8.83
CA VAL A 147 -8.28 -10.66 9.29
C VAL A 147 -7.65 -11.73 8.40
N VAL A 148 -8.39 -12.77 8.03
CA VAL A 148 -7.98 -13.80 7.04
C VAL A 148 -7.62 -13.14 5.70
N PHE A 149 -8.44 -12.20 5.23
CA PHE A 149 -8.18 -11.44 4.00
C PHE A 149 -6.87 -10.65 4.07
N LEU A 150 -6.63 -9.94 5.19
CA LEU A 150 -5.40 -9.18 5.38
C LEU A 150 -4.18 -10.10 5.48
N PHE A 151 -4.26 -11.17 6.29
CA PHE A 151 -3.20 -12.17 6.36
C PHE A 151 -2.88 -12.73 4.98
N SER A 152 -3.89 -13.07 4.17
CA SER A 152 -3.70 -13.59 2.81
C SER A 152 -2.99 -12.61 1.86
N LYS A 153 -3.03 -11.30 2.13
CA LYS A 153 -2.25 -10.30 1.38
C LYS A 153 -0.81 -10.18 1.85
N PHE A 154 -0.56 -10.39 3.15
CA PHE A 154 0.71 -10.05 3.80
C PHE A 154 1.46 -11.26 4.38
N HIS A 155 0.97 -12.49 4.20
CA HIS A 155 1.51 -13.70 4.84
C HIS A 155 3.02 -13.89 4.58
N ILE A 156 3.51 -13.56 3.39
CA ILE A 156 4.94 -13.62 3.06
C ILE A 156 5.75 -12.64 3.92
N LYS A 157 5.30 -11.38 4.04
CA LYS A 157 5.94 -10.34 4.88
C LYS A 157 5.93 -10.74 6.36
N LEU A 158 4.89 -11.47 6.78
CA LEU A 158 4.73 -11.95 8.16
C LEU A 158 5.54 -13.23 8.47
N GLY A 159 6.35 -13.73 7.53
CA GLY A 159 7.21 -14.90 7.73
C GLY A 159 6.57 -16.25 7.42
N PHE A 160 5.44 -16.26 6.71
CA PHE A 160 4.71 -17.46 6.28
C PHE A 160 4.67 -17.55 4.75
N PRO A 161 5.78 -17.92 4.08
CA PRO A 161 5.88 -17.91 2.62
C PRO A 161 4.85 -18.80 1.90
N LEU A 162 4.35 -19.86 2.53
CA LEU A 162 3.39 -20.78 1.91
C LEU A 162 2.23 -21.11 2.85
N ILE A 163 1.01 -20.77 2.45
CA ILE A 163 -0.22 -21.23 3.12
C ILE A 163 -0.57 -22.61 2.58
N THR A 164 -0.64 -23.62 3.45
CA THR A 164 -0.93 -25.00 3.06
C THR A 164 -2.40 -25.36 3.22
N LYS A 165 -3.12 -24.66 4.09
CA LYS A 165 -4.55 -24.91 4.36
C LYS A 165 -5.23 -23.69 4.97
N ILE A 166 -6.48 -23.46 4.59
CA ILE A 166 -7.44 -22.59 5.28
C ILE A 166 -8.68 -23.45 5.55
N ALA A 167 -9.20 -23.42 6.77
CA ALA A 167 -10.29 -24.25 7.24
C ALA A 167 -11.34 -23.42 8.01
N PRO A 168 -12.61 -23.86 8.03
CA PRO A 168 -13.67 -23.20 8.78
C PRO A 168 -13.71 -23.59 10.27
N ALA A 169 -12.74 -24.36 10.76
CA ALA A 169 -12.72 -24.87 12.11
C ALA A 169 -11.28 -24.94 12.63
N PHE A 170 -11.13 -24.58 13.91
CA PHE A 170 -9.88 -24.52 14.64
C PHE A 170 -8.93 -25.72 14.39
N PRO A 171 -7.64 -25.47 14.08
CA PRO A 171 -7.06 -24.15 13.75
C PRO A 171 -7.50 -23.69 12.35
N ASP A 172 -7.76 -22.39 12.20
CA ASP A 172 -8.25 -21.79 10.96
C ASP A 172 -7.31 -21.92 9.77
N ALA A 173 -6.00 -21.99 10.00
CA ALA A 173 -5.02 -22.15 8.93
C ALA A 173 -3.79 -22.98 9.32
N GLU A 174 -3.15 -23.50 8.28
CA GLU A 174 -1.82 -24.09 8.36
C GLU A 174 -0.92 -23.43 7.31
N ALA A 175 0.31 -23.11 7.69
CA ALA A 175 1.30 -22.50 6.81
C ALA A 175 2.71 -23.05 7.08
N LEU A 176 3.63 -22.88 6.13
CA LEU A 176 5.05 -23.08 6.34
C LEU A 176 5.70 -21.74 6.71
N ASP A 177 6.51 -21.75 7.76
CA ASP A 177 7.39 -20.63 8.07
C ASP A 177 8.61 -20.57 7.12
N GLU A 178 9.44 -19.54 7.23
CA GLU A 178 10.65 -19.38 6.42
C GLU A 178 11.66 -20.55 6.54
N LYS A 179 11.56 -21.35 7.62
CA LYS A 179 12.40 -22.54 7.84
C LYS A 179 11.73 -23.82 7.34
N GLY A 180 10.58 -23.72 6.68
CA GLY A 180 9.81 -24.85 6.18
C GLY A 180 9.10 -25.66 7.26
N ARG A 181 8.90 -25.10 8.46
CA ARG A 181 8.20 -25.77 9.57
C ARG A 181 6.70 -25.49 9.45
N HIS A 182 5.90 -26.54 9.63
CA HIS A 182 4.44 -26.41 9.69
C HIS A 182 4.01 -25.65 10.93
N LYS A 183 3.18 -24.63 10.73
CA LYS A 183 2.62 -23.75 11.75
C LYS A 183 1.10 -23.72 11.65
N LYS A 184 0.44 -23.95 12.78
CA LYS A 184 -1.01 -23.82 12.94
C LYS A 184 -1.35 -22.40 13.40
N ILE A 185 -2.33 -21.80 12.77
CA ILE A 185 -2.70 -20.39 12.95
C ILE A 185 -4.18 -20.32 13.28
N GLU A 186 -4.51 -19.51 14.28
CA GLU A 186 -5.88 -19.06 14.54
C GLU A 186 -6.02 -17.58 14.23
N PHE A 187 -7.13 -17.21 13.58
CA PHE A 187 -7.42 -15.81 13.29
C PHE A 187 -8.44 -15.26 14.28
N GLU A 188 -8.17 -14.07 14.78
CA GLU A 188 -9.06 -13.40 15.72
C GLU A 188 -9.18 -11.92 15.39
N VAL A 189 -10.27 -11.26 15.78
CA VAL A 189 -10.30 -9.79 15.70
C VAL A 189 -9.43 -9.21 16.80
N MET A 190 -9.67 -9.63 18.06
CA MET A 190 -8.85 -9.27 19.20
C MET A 190 -8.10 -10.49 19.72
N SER A 191 -6.85 -10.33 20.15
CA SER A 191 -6.09 -11.45 20.75
C SER A 191 -6.78 -12.12 21.95
N SER A 192 -7.62 -11.37 22.69
CA SER A 192 -8.43 -11.90 23.79
C SER A 192 -9.53 -12.86 23.35
N ASP A 193 -9.95 -12.81 22.09
CA ASP A 193 -11.07 -13.61 21.58
C ASP A 193 -10.70 -15.09 21.57
N PHE A 194 -9.44 -15.42 21.26
CA PHE A 194 -8.86 -16.77 21.40
C PHE A 194 -9.12 -17.39 22.78
N ILE A 195 -8.96 -16.58 23.83
CA ILE A 195 -9.22 -16.99 25.21
C ILE A 195 -10.71 -17.21 25.43
N SER A 196 -11.54 -16.31 24.91
CA SER A 196 -12.99 -16.31 25.11
C SER A 196 -13.67 -17.48 24.39
N HIS A 197 -13.15 -17.87 23.23
CA HIS A 197 -13.56 -19.03 22.45
C HIS A 197 -13.14 -20.37 23.10
N GLY A 198 -12.19 -20.33 24.04
CA GLY A 198 -11.77 -21.50 24.81
C GLY A 198 -10.89 -22.47 24.02
N HIS A 199 -10.16 -21.98 23.02
CA HIS A 199 -9.24 -22.78 22.24
C HIS A 199 -8.09 -23.34 23.09
N ASN A 200 -7.65 -24.55 22.74
CA ASN A 200 -6.50 -25.16 23.39
C ASN A 200 -5.21 -24.55 22.83
N SER A 201 -4.45 -23.84 23.67
CA SER A 201 -3.19 -23.20 23.28
C SER A 201 -2.13 -24.16 22.75
N LYS A 202 -2.24 -25.46 23.04
CA LYS A 202 -1.29 -26.48 22.55
C LYS A 202 -1.53 -26.93 21.12
N ASP A 203 -2.73 -26.67 20.59
CA ASP A 203 -3.14 -27.11 19.26
C ASP A 203 -2.95 -26.00 18.21
N CYS A 204 -2.34 -24.87 18.59
CA CYS A 204 -2.08 -23.72 17.73
C CYS A 204 -0.70 -23.12 18.02
N ASP A 205 0.02 -22.68 16.98
CA ASP A 205 1.34 -22.05 17.12
C ASP A 205 1.25 -20.52 17.18
N TYR A 206 0.29 -19.92 16.46
CA TYR A 206 0.13 -18.47 16.32
C TYR A 206 -1.31 -18.01 16.47
N ILE A 207 -1.49 -16.89 17.15
CA ILE A 207 -2.72 -16.08 17.07
C ILE A 207 -2.41 -14.91 16.14
N ILE A 208 -3.06 -14.86 14.99
CA ILE A 208 -2.96 -13.70 14.09
C ILE A 208 -4.22 -12.87 14.27
N CYS A 209 -4.08 -11.70 14.88
CA CYS A 209 -5.21 -10.84 15.20
C CYS A 209 -5.12 -9.46 14.54
N TRP A 210 -6.25 -8.76 14.42
CA TRP A 210 -6.20 -7.35 14.05
C TRP A 210 -5.49 -6.55 15.14
N GLU A 211 -5.92 -6.68 16.40
CA GLU A 211 -5.35 -5.93 17.53
C GLU A 211 -5.00 -6.84 18.71
N ASP A 212 -3.78 -6.70 19.22
CA ASP A 212 -3.33 -7.36 20.45
C ASP A 212 -3.71 -6.51 21.66
N ASN A 213 -4.72 -6.97 22.39
CA ASN A 213 -5.29 -6.32 23.56
C ASN A 213 -5.00 -7.08 24.87
N LEU A 214 -4.09 -8.06 24.84
CA LEU A 214 -3.72 -8.84 26.03
C LEU A 214 -2.60 -8.16 26.81
N THR A 215 -2.74 -8.13 28.14
CA THR A 215 -1.65 -7.70 29.01
C THR A 215 -0.54 -8.74 29.10
N GLU A 216 0.67 -8.30 29.44
CA GLU A 216 1.81 -9.18 29.65
C GLU A 216 1.56 -10.25 30.73
N GLU A 217 0.78 -9.94 31.77
CA GLU A 217 0.37 -10.93 32.76
C GLU A 217 -0.56 -12.00 32.18
N GLN A 218 -1.48 -11.64 31.28
CA GLN A 218 -2.39 -12.59 30.65
C GLN A 218 -1.64 -13.54 29.72
N LYS A 219 -0.66 -13.03 28.96
CA LYS A 219 0.21 -13.83 28.09
C LYS A 219 1.03 -14.84 28.89
N LYS A 220 1.63 -14.42 30.01
CA LYS A 220 2.45 -15.29 30.88
C LYS A 220 1.65 -16.39 31.59
N ARG A 221 0.41 -16.10 32.01
CA ARG A 221 -0.40 -17.04 32.80
C ARG A 221 -0.97 -18.21 32.00
N LYS A 222 -1.08 -18.09 30.68
CA LYS A 222 -1.87 -19.01 29.86
C LYS A 222 -1.07 -19.83 28.84
N GLU A 223 0.26 -19.72 28.84
CA GLU A 223 1.12 -20.38 27.83
C GLU A 223 0.53 -20.19 26.42
N LEU A 224 0.17 -18.94 26.08
CA LEU A 224 -0.50 -18.65 24.82
C LEU A 224 0.42 -18.88 23.61
N PRO A 225 -0.14 -19.20 22.45
CA PRO A 225 0.60 -19.17 21.19
C PRO A 225 1.20 -17.79 20.92
N GLN A 226 2.13 -17.71 19.97
CA GLN A 226 2.74 -16.44 19.60
C GLN A 226 1.69 -15.51 18.96
N VAL A 227 1.51 -14.30 19.51
CA VAL A 227 0.58 -13.32 18.97
C VAL A 227 1.27 -12.46 17.91
N ILE A 228 0.62 -12.26 16.76
CA ILE A 228 1.01 -11.30 15.72
C ILE A 228 -0.17 -10.35 15.50
N SER A 229 0.03 -9.08 15.84
CA SER A 229 -0.94 -8.00 15.62
C SER A 229 -0.76 -7.40 14.23
N LEU A 230 -1.75 -7.56 13.35
CA LEU A 230 -1.72 -6.97 12.01
C LEU A 230 -1.75 -5.45 12.06
N LYS A 231 -2.45 -4.84 13.03
CA LYS A 231 -2.49 -3.39 13.20
C LYS A 231 -1.10 -2.81 13.52
N GLU A 232 -0.30 -3.54 14.30
CA GLU A 232 1.08 -3.13 14.60
C GLU A 232 2.03 -3.42 13.43
N GLU A 233 1.95 -4.60 12.81
CA GLU A 233 2.86 -5.00 11.74
C GLU A 233 2.62 -4.26 10.42
N LEU A 234 1.41 -3.76 10.19
CA LEU A 234 1.05 -2.99 9.01
C LEU A 234 1.02 -1.48 9.27
N GLY A 235 1.05 -1.04 10.53
CA GLY A 235 1.16 0.36 10.92
C GLY A 235 2.61 0.86 11.08
N LYS A 236 3.59 -0.05 10.98
CA LYS A 236 5.03 0.23 10.85
C LYS A 236 5.41 0.36 9.38
#